data_AF-A0A3C2BD75-F1
#
_entry.id   AF-A0A3C2BD75-F1
#
_cell.length_a   1.000
_cell.length_b   1.000
_cell.length_c   1.000
_cell.angle_alpha   90.00
_cell.angle_beta   90.00
_cell.angle_gamma   90.00
#
_symmetry.space_group_name_H-M   'P 1'
#
loop_
_entity.id
_entity.type
_entity.pdbx_description
1 polymer ?
#
loop_
_entity_poly.entity_id
_entity_poly.type
_entity_poly.pdbx_seq_one_letter_code
_entity_poly.pdbx_strand_id
1 'polypeptide(L)'
;HPVCITSEGEISLEMEKVLNSMPSEQKVKAQRVLEINPDHPIFAKLNDLYANDKDKLGKYAELLYNQALLIEGLPIENPAEFANLICELM
;
A
#
# COMPACT_ATOMS: atom_id res chain seq x y z
N HIS A 1 -13.43 -1.40 0.13
CA HIS A 1 -12.04 -1.80 -0.21
C HIS A 1 -11.41 -2.47 1.01
N PRO A 2 -10.50 -3.45 0.82
CA PRO A 2 -9.76 -4.09 1.92
C PRO A 2 -8.79 -3.14 2.61
N VAL A 3 -8.23 -2.18 1.85
CA VAL A 3 -7.20 -1.23 2.28
C VAL A 3 -7.34 0.11 1.58
N CYS A 4 -6.71 1.14 2.16
CA CYS A 4 -6.61 2.51 1.64
C CYS A 4 -5.22 3.08 1.98
N ILE A 5 -4.67 3.96 1.14
CA ILE A 5 -3.54 4.81 1.55
C ILE A 5 -4.08 6.17 1.92
N THR A 6 -3.74 6.63 3.12
CA THR A 6 -3.94 8.02 3.54
C THR A 6 -2.59 8.69 3.74
N SER A 7 -2.60 10.01 3.89
CA SER A 7 -1.42 10.80 4.22
C SER A 7 -1.49 11.33 5.64
N GLU A 8 -0.37 11.28 6.36
CA GLU A 8 -0.20 11.96 7.63
C GLU A 8 0.66 13.23 7.45
N GLY A 9 0.37 14.29 8.21
CA GLY A 9 1.12 15.55 8.18
C GLY A 9 0.61 16.57 7.16
N GLU A 10 1.51 17.44 6.70
CA GLU A 10 1.16 18.67 5.95
C GLU A 10 0.95 18.45 4.45
N ILE A 11 1.43 17.33 3.90
CA ILE A 11 1.40 17.04 2.46
C ILE A 11 0.40 15.91 2.20
N SER A 12 -0.67 16.22 1.46
CA SER A 12 -1.63 15.22 0.98
C SER A 12 -1.10 14.44 -0.23
N LEU A 13 -1.70 13.28 -0.52
CA LEU A 13 -1.38 12.49 -1.71
C LEU A 13 -1.66 13.27 -3.00
N GLU A 14 -2.73 14.06 -3.03
CA GLU A 14 -3.10 14.92 -4.15
C GLU A 14 -2.07 16.02 -4.33
N MET A 15 -1.61 16.64 -3.24
CA MET A 15 -0.54 17.63 -3.29
C MET A 15 0.77 17.02 -3.80
N GLU A 16 1.14 15.82 -3.35
CA GLU A 16 2.30 15.08 -3.87
C GLU A 16 2.21 14.91 -5.39
N LYS A 17 1.07 14.43 -5.90
CA LYS A 17 0.83 14.21 -7.33
C LYS A 17 0.96 15.51 -8.13
N VAL A 18 0.31 16.59 -7.67
CA VAL A 18 0.32 17.89 -8.37
C VAL A 18 1.72 18.48 -8.38
N LEU A 19 2.40 18.55 -7.23
CA LEU A 19 3.72 19.16 -7.12
C LEU A 19 4.77 18.38 -7.92
N ASN A 20 4.71 17.05 -7.91
CA ASN A 20 5.65 16.21 -8.68
C ASN A 20 5.37 16.19 -10.20
N SER A 21 4.21 16.68 -10.65
CA SER A 21 3.89 16.85 -12.07
C SER A 21 4.48 18.13 -12.67
N MET A 22 4.84 19.09 -11.82
CA MET A 22 5.49 20.32 -12.24
C MET A 22 6.99 20.08 -12.53
N PRO A 23 7.60 20.80 -13.48
CA PRO A 23 9.05 20.73 -13.69
C PRO A 23 9.77 21.38 -12.51
N SER A 24 10.12 20.56 -11.51
CA SER A 24 10.86 20.94 -10.32
C SER A 24 11.88 19.84 -10.00
N GLU A 25 13.09 20.23 -9.59
CA GLU A 25 14.13 19.29 -9.15
C GLU A 25 13.81 18.68 -7.77
N GLN A 26 13.01 19.38 -6.96
CA GLN A 26 12.59 18.90 -5.65
C GLN A 26 11.28 18.13 -5.76
N LYS A 27 11.38 16.80 -5.69
CA LYS A 27 10.21 15.95 -5.49
C LYS A 27 9.79 15.96 -4.03
N VAL A 28 8.48 16.08 -3.81
CA VAL A 28 7.87 15.94 -2.49
C VAL A 28 7.35 14.51 -2.32
N LYS A 29 7.29 14.03 -1.08
CA LYS A 29 6.71 12.73 -0.74
C LYS A 29 5.83 12.90 0.50
N ALA A 30 4.57 12.54 0.39
CA ALA A 30 3.68 12.48 1.54
C ALA A 30 4.07 11.31 2.44
N GLN A 31 3.90 11.48 3.75
CA GLN A 31 4.01 10.38 4.69
C GLN A 31 2.77 9.50 4.54
N ARG A 32 2.95 8.28 4.05
CA ARG A 32 1.85 7.35 3.72
C ARG A 32 1.49 6.52 4.93
N VAL A 33 0.19 6.35 5.16
CA VAL A 33 -0.39 5.45 6.16
C VAL A 33 -1.21 4.40 5.42
N LEU A 34 -0.90 3.12 5.66
CA LEU A 34 -1.71 2.02 5.17
C LEU A 34 -2.84 1.74 6.17
N GLU A 35 -4.07 2.03 5.75
CA GLU A 35 -5.26 1.73 6.53
C GLU A 35 -5.86 0.39 6.09
N ILE A 36 -6.29 -0.41 7.05
CA ILE A 36 -6.89 -1.72 6.82
C ILE A 36 -8.34 -1.67 7.29
N ASN A 37 -9.25 -2.14 6.45
CA ASN A 37 -10.66 -2.19 6.80
C ASN A 37 -10.95 -3.40 7.71
N PRO A 38 -11.34 -3.20 8.98
CA PRO A 38 -11.62 -4.29 9.92
C PRO A 38 -12.83 -5.14 9.54
N ASP A 39 -13.78 -4.59 8.78
CA ASP A 39 -14.99 -5.28 8.34
C ASP A 39 -14.76 -6.18 7.11
N HIS A 40 -13.60 -6.06 6.47
CA HIS A 40 -13.27 -6.89 5.31
C HIS A 40 -12.70 -8.26 5.75
N PRO A 41 -13.06 -9.38 5.09
CA PRO A 41 -12.57 -10.72 5.45
C PRO A 41 -11.05 -10.87 5.53
N ILE A 42 -10.31 -9.99 4.84
CA ILE A 42 -8.85 -9.95 4.90
C ILE A 42 -8.33 -9.67 6.31
N PHE A 43 -9.03 -8.88 7.12
CA PHE A 43 -8.59 -8.53 8.46
C PHE A 43 -8.55 -9.76 9.38
N ALA A 44 -9.57 -10.61 9.30
CA ALA A 44 -9.57 -11.91 9.98
C ALA A 44 -8.38 -12.78 9.52
N LYS A 45 -8.07 -12.78 8.22
CA LYS A 45 -6.91 -13.51 7.69
C LYS A 45 -5.58 -12.97 8.22
N LEU A 46 -5.43 -11.65 8.33
CA LEU A 46 -4.22 -11.03 8.88
C LEU A 46 -4.05 -11.38 10.37
N ASN A 47 -5.12 -11.41 11.16
CA ASN A 47 -5.07 -11.83 12.56
C ASN A 47 -4.64 -13.29 12.72
N ASP A 48 -5.15 -14.19 11.87
CA ASP A 48 -4.73 -15.59 11.81
C ASP A 48 -3.23 -15.72 11.46
N LEU A 49 -2.77 -15.02 10.42
CA LEU A 49 -1.36 -15.02 10.03
C LEU A 49 -0.47 -14.40 11.11
N TYR A 50 -0.92 -13.36 11.81
CA TYR A 50 -0.16 -12.77 12.91
C TYR A 50 0.10 -13.77 14.05
N ALA A 51 -0.87 -14.64 14.35
CA ALA A 51 -0.72 -15.67 15.36
C ALA A 51 0.15 -16.84 14.89
N ASN A 52 0.02 -17.23 13.62
CA ASN A 52 0.48 -18.54 13.14
C ASN A 52 1.64 -18.50 12.13
N ASP A 53 1.82 -17.42 11.37
CA ASP A 53 2.77 -17.33 10.27
C ASP A 53 3.16 -15.88 9.95
N LYS A 54 4.16 -15.37 10.67
CA LYS A 54 4.64 -13.98 10.54
C LYS A 54 5.35 -13.71 9.21
N ASP A 55 5.98 -14.72 8.61
CA ASP A 55 6.64 -14.56 7.32
C ASP A 55 5.60 -14.35 6.22
N LYS A 56 4.52 -15.15 6.24
CA LYS A 56 3.40 -14.97 5.32
C LYS A 56 2.60 -13.71 5.62
N LEU A 57 2.50 -13.28 6.89
CA LEU A 57 1.94 -11.97 7.22
C LEU A 57 2.70 -10.83 6.53
N GLY A 58 4.04 -10.86 6.54
CA GLY A 58 4.87 -9.86 5.87
C GLY A 58 4.56 -9.76 4.37
N LYS A 59 4.45 -10.91 3.70
CA LYS A 59 4.04 -10.99 2.28
C LYS A 59 2.65 -10.41 2.04
N TYR A 60 1.70 -10.69 2.91
CA TYR A 60 0.36 -10.10 2.83
C TYR A 60 0.37 -8.59 3.04
N ALA A 61 1.18 -8.08 3.98
CA ALA A 61 1.29 -6.64 4.22
C ALA A 61 1.85 -5.91 2.99
N GLU A 62 2.88 -6.47 2.34
CA GLU A 62 3.45 -5.94 1.10
C GLU A 62 2.45 -6.00 -0.07
N LEU A 63 1.75 -7.12 -0.22
CA LEU A 63 0.71 -7.27 -1.24
C LEU A 63 -0.37 -6.20 -1.08
N LEU A 64 -0.87 -6.03 0.15
CA LEU A 64 -1.93 -5.08 0.46
C LEU A 64 -1.47 -3.63 0.29
N TYR A 65 -0.22 -3.31 0.66
CA TYR A 65 0.35 -1.99 0.41
C TYR A 65 0.37 -1.66 -1.09
N ASN A 66 0.88 -2.58 -1.93
CA ASN A 66 0.92 -2.38 -3.37
C ASN A 66 -0.48 -2.29 -4.01
N GLN A 67 -1.45 -3.06 -3.52
CA GLN A 67 -2.85 -2.92 -3.92
C GLN A 67 -3.43 -1.56 -3.56
N ALA A 68 -3.12 -1.04 -2.36
CA ALA A 68 -3.58 0.27 -1.93
C ALA A 68 -2.95 1.40 -2.79
N LEU A 69 -1.67 1.30 -3.14
CA LEU A 69 -1.03 2.21 -4.09
C LEU A 69 -1.74 2.20 -5.45
N LEU A 70 -2.06 1.01 -5.96
CA LEU A 70 -2.76 0.86 -7.24
C LEU A 70 -4.15 1.50 -7.23
N ILE A 71 -4.91 1.32 -6.14
CA ILE A 71 -6.24 1.95 -5.95
C ILE A 71 -6.12 3.48 -5.97
N GLU A 72 -5.10 4.02 -5.31
CA GLU A 72 -4.84 5.47 -5.26
C GLU A 72 -4.18 6.01 -6.54
N GLY A 73 -3.93 5.18 -7.55
CA GLY A 73 -3.24 5.58 -8.78
C GLY A 73 -1.80 6.04 -8.54
N LEU A 74 -1.17 5.56 -7.47
CA LEU A 74 0.24 5.79 -7.17
C LEU A 74 1.11 4.74 -7.87
N PRO A 75 2.35 5.10 -8.25
CA PRO A 75 3.25 4.15 -8.90
C PRO A 75 3.65 3.03 -7.92
N ILE A 76 3.65 1.80 -8.44
CA ILE A 76 4.26 0.65 -7.78
C ILE A 76 5.75 0.67 -8.12
N GLU A 77 6.62 0.63 -7.11
CA GLU A 77 8.07 0.73 -7.30
C GLU A 77 8.63 -0.47 -8.08
N ASN A 78 8.14 -1.69 -7.79
CA ASN A 78 8.54 -2.91 -8.47
C ASN A 78 7.32 -3.74 -8.93
N PRO A 79 6.76 -3.46 -10.13
CA PRO A 79 5.59 -4.18 -10.63
C PRO A 79 5.82 -5.68 -10.84
N ALA A 80 7.05 -6.10 -11.15
CA ALA A 80 7.38 -7.51 -11.37
C ALA A 80 7.33 -8.31 -10.05
N GLU A 81 7.89 -7.75 -8.98
CA GLU A 81 7.81 -8.33 -7.64
C GLU A 81 6.37 -8.37 -7.13
N PHE A 82 5.59 -7.31 -7.34
CA PHE A 82 4.17 -7.32 -7.02
C PHE A 82 3.41 -8.44 -7.76
N ALA A 83 3.65 -8.61 -9.06
CA ALA A 83 3.01 -9.68 -9.84
C ALA A 83 3.44 -11.07 -9.35
N ASN A 84 4.72 -11.27 -9.04
CA ASN A 84 5.21 -12.53 -8.48
C ASN A 84 4.59 -12.82 -7.11
N LEU A 85 4.45 -11.80 -6.26
CA LEU A 85 3.85 -11.90 -4.94
C LEU A 85 2.36 -12.28 -5.01
N ILE A 86 1.62 -11.76 -6.00
CA ILE A 86 0.24 -12.21 -6.28
C ILE A 86 0.24 -13.71 -6.61
N CYS A 87 1.11 -14.15 -7.53
CA CYS A 87 1.19 -15.55 -7.95
C CYS A 87 1.61 -16.48 -6.81
N GLU A 88 2.46 -16.02 -5.90
CA GLU A 88 2.89 -16.79 -4.73
C GLU A 88 1.78 -16.99 -3.69
N LEU A 89 0.87 -16.02 -3.57
CA LEU A 89 -0.17 -16.00 -2.53
C LEU A 89 -1.54 -16.49 -3.01
N MET A 90 -1.71 -16.71 -4.32
CA MET A 90 -2.86 -17.38 -4.94
C MET A 90 -2.95 -18.86 -4.56
#